data_AF-A0A7V3VVR4-F1
#
_entry.id   AF-A0A7V3VVR4-F1
#
_cell.length_a   1.000
_cell.length_b   1.000
_cell.length_c   1.000
_cell.angle_alpha   90.00
_cell.angle_beta   90.00
_cell.angle_gamma   90.00
#
_symmetry.space_group_name_H-M   'P 1'
#
loop_
_entity.id
_entity.type
_entity.pdbx_description
1 polymer ?
#
loop_
_entity_poly.entity_id
_entity_poly.type
_entity_poly.pdbx_seq_one_letter_code
_entity_poly.pdbx_strand_id
1 'polypeptide(L)'
;EIRSVTGVGMFLTAGGGNKKPSPLAYDEVKEIFEKTGEIKPHLVKLESGYEVGDRVKINEGPFKDFEGEVQEVHNDKNSLTVRVEIFGRLTPVELDFNQVHRI
;
A
#
# COMPACT_ATOMS: atom_id res chain seq x y z
N GLU A 1 -16.27 -22.88 -12.72
CA GLU A 1 -15.96 -24.31 -12.87
C GLU A 1 -14.43 -24.51 -12.88
N ILE A 2 -13.80 -24.39 -11.71
CA ILE A 2 -12.32 -24.35 -11.60
C ILE A 2 -11.65 -25.72 -11.76
N ARG A 3 -12.44 -26.80 -11.82
CA ARG A 3 -11.96 -28.18 -11.97
C ARG A 3 -11.53 -28.51 -13.40
N SER A 4 -11.94 -27.71 -14.38
CA SER A 4 -11.64 -27.92 -15.81
C SER A 4 -10.44 -27.09 -16.30
N VAL A 5 -9.77 -26.35 -15.42
CA VAL A 5 -8.60 -25.54 -15.79
C VAL A 5 -7.37 -26.43 -15.83
N THR A 6 -6.70 -26.47 -16.99
CA THR A 6 -5.44 -27.20 -17.20
C THR A 6 -4.40 -26.73 -16.18
N GLY A 7 -3.92 -27.65 -15.34
CA GLY A 7 -2.98 -27.37 -14.24
C GLY A 7 -3.57 -27.52 -12.83
N VAL A 8 -4.90 -27.70 -12.70
CA VAL A 8 -5.55 -27.96 -11.40
C VAL A 8 -5.74 -29.47 -11.21
N GLY A 9 -4.83 -30.10 -10.46
CA GLY A 9 -4.81 -31.56 -10.28
C GLY A 9 -5.95 -32.09 -9.38
N MET A 10 -6.02 -31.63 -8.13
CA MET A 10 -7.01 -32.13 -7.17
C MET A 10 -7.24 -31.10 -6.06
N PHE A 11 -8.48 -31.00 -5.60
CA PHE A 11 -8.82 -30.16 -4.44
C PHE A 11 -8.63 -30.96 -3.16
N LEU A 12 -8.05 -30.33 -2.14
CA LEU A 12 -7.95 -30.91 -0.80
C LEU A 12 -9.37 -31.14 -0.27
N THR A 13 -9.73 -32.40 -0.03
CA THR A 13 -11.01 -32.79 0.53
C THR A 13 -10.74 -33.82 1.62
N ALA A 14 -11.40 -33.67 2.78
CA ALA A 14 -11.13 -34.47 3.98
C ALA A 14 -11.59 -35.95 3.89
N GLY A 15 -12.03 -36.40 2.72
CA GLY A 15 -12.43 -37.78 2.48
C GLY A 15 -12.43 -38.03 0.98
N GLY A 16 -11.46 -38.80 0.50
CA GLY A 16 -11.19 -39.05 -0.91
C GLY A 16 -12.47 -39.23 -1.74
N GLY A 17 -12.56 -38.43 -2.81
CA GLY A 17 -13.60 -38.54 -3.82
C GLY A 17 -14.54 -37.34 -3.84
N ASN A 18 -14.52 -36.63 -4.98
CA ASN A 18 -15.57 -35.82 -5.62
C ASN A 18 -16.62 -35.04 -4.79
N LYS A 19 -16.42 -34.83 -3.49
CA LYS A 19 -17.27 -34.03 -2.61
C LYS A 19 -16.69 -32.64 -2.47
N LYS A 20 -17.62 -31.69 -2.34
CA LYS A 20 -17.40 -30.24 -2.24
C LYS A 20 -16.17 -29.97 -1.35
N PRO A 21 -15.20 -29.15 -1.80
CA PRO A 21 -14.02 -28.84 -1.00
C PRO A 21 -14.47 -28.28 0.35
N SER A 22 -13.83 -28.75 1.42
CA SER A 22 -14.11 -28.23 2.75
C SER A 22 -13.49 -26.83 2.87
N PRO A 23 -14.26 -25.82 3.31
CA PRO A 23 -13.69 -24.49 3.50
C PRO A 23 -12.62 -24.56 4.58
N LEU A 24 -11.46 -23.97 4.30
CA LEU A 24 -10.41 -23.78 5.31
C LEU A 24 -10.93 -22.84 6.40
N ALA A 25 -10.55 -23.11 7.65
CA ALA A 25 -10.85 -22.20 8.73
C ALA A 25 -10.09 -20.87 8.52
N TYR A 26 -10.74 -19.74 8.82
CA TYR A 26 -10.14 -18.41 8.64
C TYR A 26 -8.79 -18.24 9.38
N ASP A 27 -8.61 -18.96 10.48
CA ASP A 27 -7.37 -18.95 11.28
C ASP A 27 -6.21 -19.63 10.53
N GLU A 28 -6.47 -20.78 9.88
CA GLU A 28 -5.46 -21.49 9.07
C GLU A 28 -5.08 -20.70 7.82
N VAL A 29 -6.03 -20.01 7.21
CA VAL A 29 -5.76 -19.10 6.09
C VAL A 29 -4.79 -18.01 6.55
N LYS A 30 -5.00 -17.43 7.73
CA LYS A 30 -4.13 -16.38 8.26
C LYS A 30 -2.70 -16.88 8.45
N GLU A 31 -2.51 -18.05 9.07
CA GLU A 31 -1.17 -18.62 9.26
C GLU A 31 -0.44 -18.97 7.95
N ILE A 32 -1.15 -19.46 6.93
CA ILE A 32 -0.56 -19.76 5.61
C ILE A 32 -0.12 -18.48 4.90
N PHE A 33 -0.96 -17.44 4.96
CA PHE A 33 -0.61 -16.10 4.46
C PHE A 33 0.57 -15.51 5.25
N GLU A 34 0.68 -15.84 6.54
CA GLU A 34 1.79 -15.42 7.38
C GLU A 34 3.12 -16.10 7.05
N LYS A 35 3.11 -17.40 6.76
CA LYS A 35 4.33 -18.17 6.46
C LYS A 35 4.86 -18.02 5.04
N THR A 36 4.01 -17.62 4.09
CA THR A 36 4.43 -17.43 2.67
C THR A 36 5.16 -16.09 2.46
N GLY A 37 5.33 -15.29 3.52
CA GLY A 37 5.97 -13.97 3.43
C GLY A 37 5.08 -12.91 2.77
N GLU A 38 3.80 -13.22 2.52
CA GLU A 38 2.80 -12.31 1.97
C GLU A 38 1.97 -11.65 3.10
N ILE A 39 2.60 -11.39 4.23
CA ILE A 39 2.01 -10.53 5.26
C ILE A 39 2.20 -9.10 4.83
N LYS A 40 1.11 -8.49 4.34
CA LYS A 40 0.45 -7.43 5.11
C LYS A 40 -1.07 -7.60 5.00
N PRO A 41 -1.72 -8.31 5.93
CA PRO A 41 -3.14 -8.19 6.09
C PRO A 41 -3.42 -6.77 6.58
N HIS A 42 -4.48 -6.20 6.03
CA HIS A 42 -5.11 -4.96 6.43
C HIS A 42 -4.50 -3.64 5.94
N LEU A 43 -5.35 -2.98 5.14
CA LEU A 43 -5.55 -1.53 5.12
C LEU A 43 -4.38 -0.75 4.55
N VAL A 44 -4.41 -0.63 3.24
CA VAL A 44 -4.42 0.63 2.49
C VAL A 44 -4.06 0.13 1.11
N LYS A 45 -5.11 -0.07 0.31
CA LYS A 45 -5.01 -0.01 -1.13
C LYS A 45 -3.96 1.07 -1.41
N LEU A 46 -2.87 0.67 -2.06
CA LEU A 46 -1.81 1.53 -2.56
C LEU A 46 -2.40 2.46 -3.64
N GLU A 47 -3.45 3.20 -3.28
CA GLU A 47 -3.84 4.50 -3.80
C GLU A 47 -3.04 5.56 -3.02
N SER A 48 -1.78 5.27 -2.68
CA SER A 48 -0.78 6.27 -2.33
C SER A 48 -0.36 7.02 -3.60
N GLY A 49 -1.33 7.55 -4.33
CA GLY A 49 -1.12 8.75 -5.12
C GLY A 49 -1.30 9.89 -4.14
N TYR A 50 -0.23 10.64 -3.86
CA TYR A 50 -0.44 11.96 -3.28
C TYR A 50 -1.34 12.72 -4.26
N GLU A 51 -2.36 13.38 -3.75
CA GLU A 51 -3.25 14.23 -4.54
C GLU A 51 -2.87 15.70 -4.29
N VAL A 52 -3.17 16.56 -5.26
CA VAL A 52 -2.98 18.00 -5.08
C VAL A 52 -3.92 18.48 -3.97
N GLY A 53 -3.38 19.17 -2.97
CA GLY A 53 -4.08 19.64 -1.79
C GLY A 53 -3.95 18.74 -0.55
N ASP A 54 -3.30 17.58 -0.66
CA ASP A 54 -3.04 16.74 0.52
C ASP A 54 -2.00 17.38 1.44
N ARG A 55 -2.18 17.20 2.75
CA ARG A 55 -1.19 17.59 3.73
C ARG A 55 -0.16 16.49 3.90
N VAL A 56 1.10 16.88 3.90
CA VAL A 56 2.23 15.97 4.06
C VAL A 56 3.19 16.51 5.10
N LYS A 57 3.75 15.61 5.89
CA LYS A 57 4.83 15.88 6.84
C LYS A 57 6.14 15.36 6.27
N ILE A 58 7.18 16.17 6.37
CA ILE A 58 8.51 15.84 5.87
C ILE A 58 9.28 15.12 6.98
N ASN A 59 9.79 13.92 6.68
CA ASN A 59 10.53 13.11 7.66
C ASN A 59 12.05 13.10 7.41
N GLU A 60 12.48 13.53 6.21
CA GLU A 60 13.87 13.52 5.78
C GLU A 60 14.31 14.85 5.16
N GLY A 61 15.62 15.13 5.18
CA GLY A 61 16.20 16.34 4.61
C GLY A 61 16.20 17.56 5.55
N PRO A 62 16.60 18.74 5.05
CA PRO A 62 16.76 19.96 5.86
C PRO A 62 15.42 20.55 6.33
N PHE A 63 14.30 20.06 5.79
CA PHE A 63 12.94 20.46 6.12
C PHE A 63 12.21 19.40 6.95
N LYS A 64 12.96 18.48 7.59
CA LYS A 64 12.41 17.50 8.51
C LYS A 64 11.58 18.16 9.61
N ASP A 65 10.46 17.53 9.95
CA ASP A 65 9.44 17.97 10.92
C ASP A 65 8.57 19.16 10.50
N PHE A 66 8.74 19.69 9.28
CA PHE A 66 7.79 20.65 8.73
C PHE A 66 6.61 19.97 8.05
N GLU A 67 5.48 20.66 8.09
CA GLU A 67 4.23 20.27 7.44
C GLU A 67 4.01 21.17 6.22
N GLY A 68 3.50 20.60 5.14
CA GLY A 68 3.22 21.30 3.92
C GLY A 68 2.02 20.73 3.17
N GLU A 69 1.60 21.44 2.13
CA GLU A 69 0.51 21.06 1.25
C GLU A 69 1.05 20.73 -0.14
N VAL A 70 0.64 19.59 -0.69
CA VAL A 70 1.04 19.16 -2.03
C VAL A 70 0.42 20.09 -3.07
N GLN A 71 1.24 20.80 -3.82
CA GLN A 71 0.78 21.67 -4.91
C GLN A 71 0.73 20.91 -6.24
N GLU A 72 1.71 20.04 -6.52
CA GLU A 72 1.82 19.34 -7.78
C GLU A 72 2.51 17.98 -7.59
N VAL A 73 2.10 16.99 -8.38
CA VAL A 73 2.54 15.60 -8.25
C VAL A 73 3.05 15.12 -9.60
N HIS A 74 4.32 14.72 -9.65
CA HIS A 74 4.93 14.14 -10.84
C HIS A 74 5.12 12.64 -10.64
N ASN A 75 4.08 11.87 -10.95
CA ASN A 75 4.11 10.40 -10.87
C ASN A 75 5.17 9.77 -11.79
N ASP A 76 5.56 10.43 -12.88
CA ASP A 76 6.53 9.92 -13.85
C ASP A 76 7.97 9.94 -13.31
N LYS A 77 8.28 10.92 -12.44
CA LYS A 77 9.61 11.15 -11.86
C LYS A 77 9.70 10.81 -10.37
N ASN A 78 8.61 10.36 -9.76
CA ASN A 78 8.52 10.19 -8.31
C ASN A 78 8.92 11.47 -7.54
N SER A 79 8.50 12.64 -8.03
CA SER A 79 8.76 13.94 -7.39
C SER A 79 7.45 14.67 -7.07
N LEU A 80 7.46 15.46 -6.00
CA LEU A 80 6.32 16.19 -5.46
C LEU A 80 6.73 17.64 -5.25
N THR A 81 5.91 18.59 -5.70
CA THR A 81 6.05 19.99 -5.32
C THR A 81 5.15 20.26 -4.13
N VAL A 82 5.75 20.54 -2.98
CA VAL A 82 5.06 20.79 -1.71
C VAL A 82 5.25 22.25 -1.31
N ARG A 83 4.18 22.95 -0.96
CA ARG A 83 4.27 24.27 -0.30
C ARG A 83 4.39 24.05 1.19
N VAL A 84 5.55 24.40 1.74
CA VAL A 84 5.81 24.31 3.17
C VAL A 84 5.71 25.70 3.76
N GLU A 85 5.04 25.83 4.89
CA GLU A 85 5.00 27.07 5.64
C GLU A 85 6.19 27.12 6.61
N ILE A 86 7.20 27.93 6.28
CA ILE A 86 8.40 28.09 7.09
C ILE A 86 8.46 29.56 7.51
N PHE A 87 8.44 29.82 8.82
CA PHE A 87 8.43 31.19 9.39
C PHE A 87 7.30 32.09 8.87
N GLY A 88 6.11 31.52 8.63
CA GLY A 88 4.95 32.25 8.08
C GLY A 88 5.11 32.65 6.61
N ARG A 89 6.04 32.00 5.88
CA ARG A 89 6.24 32.16 4.45
C ARG A 89 5.98 30.83 3.74
N LEU A 90 5.07 30.87 2.78
CA LEU A 90 4.77 29.75 1.89
C LEU A 90 5.89 29.63 0.86
N THR A 91 6.71 28.59 0.99
CA THR A 91 7.82 28.31 0.06
C THR A 91 7.56 26.99 -0.65
N PRO A 92 7.53 26.95 -1.99
CA PRO A 92 7.44 25.70 -2.74
C PRO A 92 8.80 24.98 -2.70
N VAL A 93 8.81 23.72 -2.31
CA VAL A 93 9.98 22.83 -2.31
C VAL A 93 9.65 21.57 -3.09
N GLU A 94 10.65 21.03 -3.78
CA GLU A 94 10.52 19.78 -4.52
C GLU A 94 11.12 18.64 -3.69
N LEU A 95 10.36 17.57 -3.48
CA LEU A 95 10.70 16.44 -2.60
C LEU A 95 10.28 15.12 -3.25
N ASP A 96 10.99 14.05 -2.90
CA ASP A 96 10.64 12.70 -3.33
C ASP A 96 9.54 12.08 -2.46
N PHE A 97 8.78 11.14 -3.03
CA PHE A 97 7.69 10.42 -2.34
C PHE A 97 8.16 9.67 -1.08
N ASN A 98 9.44 9.30 -1.00
CA ASN A 98 10.02 8.60 0.15
C ASN A 98 10.31 9.54 1.33
N GLN A 99 10.54 10.82 1.07
CA GLN A 99 10.97 11.79 2.10
C GLN A 99 9.79 12.41 2.86
N VAL A 100 8.58 12.19 2.36
CA VAL A 100 7.34 12.75 2.89
C VAL A 100 6.39 11.64 3.36
N HIS A 101 5.53 11.98 4.30
CA HIS A 101 4.51 11.10 4.85
C HIS A 101 3.19 11.85 4.90
N ARG A 102 2.12 11.23 4.40
CA ARG A 102 0.77 11.79 4.50
C ARG A 102 0.34 11.87 5.97
N ILE A 103 -0.33 12.97 6.34
CA ILE A 103 -0.92 13.20 7.68
C ILE A 103 -2.43 13.03 7.65
#